data_AF-A0A7Y9YHF3-F1
#
_entry.id   AF-A0A7Y9YHF3-F1
#
_cell.length_a   1.000
_cell.length_b   1.000
_cell.length_c   1.000
_cell.angle_alpha   90.00
_cell.angle_beta   90.00
_cell.angle_gamma   90.00
#
_symmetry.space_group_name_H-M   'P 1'
#
loop_
_entity.id
_entity.type
_entity.pdbx_description
1 polymer ?
#
loop_
_entity_poly.entity_id
_entity_poly.type
_entity_poly.pdbx_seq_one_letter_code
_entity_poly.pdbx_strand_id
1 'polypeptide(L)' 'MADTTPVTATTTDITTAADRLGEQRAALRLRHSQRLTALMEARNDLRGVHALADFVDDSVRWSA' A
#
# COMPACT_ATOMS: atom_id res chain seq x y z
N MET A 1 -10.22 -7.50 42.03
CA MET A 1 -9.71 -8.52 41.09
C MET A 1 -10.38 -8.29 39.76
N ALA A 2 -9.62 -7.88 38.74
CA ALA A 2 -10.15 -7.66 37.40
C ALA A 2 -10.22 -9.01 36.67
N ASP A 3 -11.43 -9.45 36.38
CA ASP A 3 -11.69 -10.69 35.66
C ASP A 3 -11.19 -10.54 34.22
N THR A 4 -10.20 -11.33 33.83
CA THR A 4 -9.66 -11.35 32.47
C THR A 4 -10.34 -12.50 31.75
N THR A 5 -11.51 -12.23 31.16
CA THR A 5 -12.20 -13.21 30.32
C THR A 5 -11.43 -13.37 29.00
N PRO A 6 -11.04 -14.60 28.61
CA PRO A 6 -10.42 -14.81 27.31
C PRO A 6 -11.49 -14.63 26.22
N VAL A 7 -11.32 -13.61 25.37
CA VAL A 7 -12.07 -13.50 24.12
C VAL A 7 -11.62 -14.65 23.21
N THR A 8 -12.43 -15.70 23.16
CA THR A 8 -12.29 -16.76 22.15
C THR A 8 -12.82 -16.21 20.84
N ALA A 9 -11.95 -15.55 20.06
CA ALA A 9 -12.31 -15.12 18.71
C ALA A 9 -12.57 -16.34 17.83
N THR A 10 -13.70 -16.38 17.13
CA THR A 10 -14.02 -17.48 16.20
C THR A 10 -13.13 -17.34 14.97
N THR A 11 -12.78 -18.46 14.33
CA THR A 11 -11.97 -18.46 13.09
C THR A 11 -12.52 -17.51 12.03
N THR A 12 -13.84 -17.37 11.90
CA THR A 12 -14.53 -16.43 11.01
C THR A 12 -14.27 -14.96 11.36
N ASP A 13 -14.13 -14.62 12.64
CA ASP A 13 -13.82 -13.26 13.09
C ASP A 13 -12.38 -12.88 12.72
N ILE A 14 -11.47 -13.85 12.84
CA ILE A 14 -10.05 -13.70 12.50
C ILE A 14 -9.89 -13.49 10.99
N THR A 15 -10.57 -14.28 10.15
CA THR A 15 -10.50 -14.11 8.69
C THR A 15 -11.07 -12.76 8.27
N THR A 16 -12.22 -12.36 8.82
CA THR A 16 -12.84 -11.07 8.52
C THR A 16 -11.93 -9.90 8.92
N ALA A 17 -11.25 -9.99 10.07
CA ALA A 17 -10.28 -8.98 10.49
C ALA A 17 -9.04 -8.94 9.57
N ALA A 18 -8.55 -10.10 9.13
CA ALA A 18 -7.44 -10.20 8.20
C ALA A 18 -7.77 -9.59 6.83
N ASP A 19 -8.98 -9.85 6.32
CA ASP A 19 -9.46 -9.30 5.04
C ASP A 19 -9.56 -7.77 5.10
N ARG A 20 -10.18 -7.22 6.15
CA ARG A 20 -10.25 -5.76 6.37
C ARG A 20 -8.87 -5.12 6.45
N LEU A 21 -7.93 -5.79 7.12
CA LEU A 21 -6.55 -5.30 7.22
C LEU A 21 -5.84 -5.38 5.85
N GLY A 22 -6.14 -6.39 5.05
CA GLY A 22 -5.71 -6.51 3.65
C GLY A 22 -6.20 -5.35 2.79
N GLU A 23 -7.50 -5.04 2.85
CA GLU A 23 -8.13 -3.92 2.15
C GLU A 23 -7.53 -2.58 2.56
N GLN A 24 -7.33 -2.34 3.86
CA GLN A 24 -6.71 -1.11 4.35
C GLN A 24 -5.29 -0.95 3.83
N ARG A 25 -4.49 -2.02 3.84
CA ARG A 25 -3.13 -1.99 3.28
C ARG A 25 -3.15 -1.76 1.76
N ALA A 26 -4.08 -2.37 1.03
CA ALA A 26 -4.23 -2.16 -0.40
C ALA A 26 -4.56 -0.69 -0.71
N ALA A 27 -5.50 -0.09 0.05
CA ALA A 27 -5.85 1.31 -0.09
C ALA A 27 -4.67 2.26 0.21
N LEU A 28 -3.89 1.97 1.26
CA LEU A 28 -2.68 2.73 1.59
C LEU A 28 -1.61 2.60 0.51
N ARG A 29 -1.38 1.39 -0.01
CA ARG A 29 -0.43 1.15 -1.11
C ARG A 29 -0.84 1.89 -2.38
N LEU A 30 -2.12 1.88 -2.72
CA LEU A 30 -2.65 2.61 -3.88
C LEU A 30 -2.45 4.12 -3.73
N ARG A 31 -2.77 4.69 -2.56
CA ARG A 31 -2.52 6.12 -2.30
C ARG A 31 -1.03 6.45 -2.35
N HIS A 32 -0.19 5.55 -1.86
CA HIS A 32 1.26 5.73 -1.90
C HIS A 32 1.79 5.71 -3.33
N SER A 33 1.38 4.74 -4.15
CA SER A 33 1.82 4.65 -5.55
C SER A 33 1.37 5.86 -6.36
N GLN A 34 0.12 6.30 -6.21
CA GLN A 34 -0.40 7.51 -6.85
C GLN A 34 0.41 8.76 -6.49
N ARG A 35 0.71 8.95 -5.21
CA ARG A 35 1.54 10.07 -4.74
C ARG A 35 2.97 9.98 -5.24
N LEU A 36 3.54 8.78 -5.31
CA LEU A 36 4.88 8.56 -5.82
C LEU A 36 4.96 8.87 -7.32
N THR A 37 3.98 8.43 -8.11
CA THR A 37 3.87 8.77 -9.53
C THR A 37 3.76 10.27 -9.73
N ALA A 38 2.86 10.95 -9.02
CA ALA A 38 2.71 12.41 -9.13
C ALA A 38 4.00 13.17 -8.73
N LEU A 39 4.72 12.69 -7.72
CA LEU A 39 6.00 13.26 -7.33
C LEU A 39 7.07 13.06 -8.42
N MET A 40 7.13 11.87 -9.03
CA MET A 40 8.10 11.58 -10.09
C MET A 40 7.77 12.30 -11.40
N GLU A 41 6.50 12.58 -11.67
CA GLU A 41 6.07 13.45 -12.78
C GLU A 41 6.51 14.90 -12.56
N ALA A 42 6.34 15.43 -11.34
CA ALA A 42 6.84 16.76 -10.98
C ALA A 42 8.38 16.83 -11.00
N ARG A 43 9.06 15.70 -10.76
CA ARG A 43 10.52 15.58 -10.73
C ARG A 43 11.07 14.93 -12.00
N ASN A 44 10.70 15.50 -13.15
CA ASN A 44 11.23 15.09 -14.45
C ASN A 44 12.78 15.22 -14.53
N ASP A 45 13.37 16.05 -13.68
CA ASP A 45 14.83 16.22 -13.52
C ASP A 45 15.56 14.95 -13.09
N LEU A 46 14.88 14.00 -12.46
CA LEU A 46 15.47 12.75 -12.00
C LEU A 46 15.43 11.61 -13.02
N ARG A 47 14.71 11.76 -14.14
CA ARG A 47 14.62 10.73 -15.18
C ARG A 47 15.97 10.56 -15.88
N GLY A 48 16.39 9.31 -16.07
CA GLY A 48 17.68 8.90 -16.62
C GLY A 48 18.86 9.09 -15.66
N VAL A 49 18.64 9.68 -14.48
CA VAL A 49 19.68 9.93 -13.46
C VAL A 49 19.47 9.03 -12.26
N HIS A 50 18.21 8.82 -11.86
CA HIS A 50 17.88 8.09 -10.65
C HIS A 50 17.07 6.84 -10.97
N ALA A 51 17.63 5.67 -10.67
CA ALA A 51 17.06 4.37 -11.01
C ALA A 51 15.61 4.17 -10.52
N LEU A 52 15.24 4.73 -9.36
CA LEU A 52 13.85 4.67 -8.89
C LEU A 52 12.89 5.47 -9.77
N ALA A 53 13.31 6.63 -10.27
CA ALA A 53 12.47 7.45 -11.15
C ALA A 53 12.26 6.74 -12.49
N ASP A 54 13.31 6.12 -13.03
CA ASP A 54 13.24 5.32 -14.26
C ASP A 54 12.34 4.10 -14.10
N PHE A 55 12.45 3.41 -12.96
CA PHE A 55 11.60 2.27 -12.65
C PHE A 55 10.12 2.66 -12.54
N VAL A 56 9.82 3.77 -11.86
CA VAL A 56 8.45 4.27 -11.72
C VAL A 56 7.90 4.71 -13.07
N ASP A 57 8.69 5.42 -13.89
CA ASP A 57 8.28 5.84 -15.22
C ASP A 57 7.98 4.65 -16.13
N ASP A 58 8.84 3.63 -16.15
CA ASP A 58 8.61 2.43 -16.93
C ASP A 58 7.39 1.65 -16.42
N SER A 59 7.23 1.52 -15.11
CA SER A 59 6.06 0.89 -14.50
C SER A 59 4.75 1.59 -14.88
N VAL A 60 4.74 2.94 -14.90
CA VAL A 60 3.58 3.73 -15.32
C VAL A 60 3.31 3.53 -16.81
N ARG A 61 4.36 3.62 -17.64
CA ARG A 61 4.29 3.44 -19.10
C ARG A 61 3.67 2.11 -19.51
N TRP A 62 3.93 1.04 -18.77
CA TRP A 62 3.35 -0.28 -19.05
C TRP A 62 1.99 -0.52 -18.40
N SER A 63 1.58 0.31 -17.44
CA SER A 63 0.29 0.19 -16.75
C SER A 63 -0.86 1.00 -17.38
N ALA A 64 -0.53 1.95 -18.27
CA ALA A 64 -1.47 2.77 -19.01
C ALA A 64 -1.89 2.12 -20.34
#